data_AF-A0A090GNC4-F1
#
_entry.id   AF-A0A090GNC4-F1
#
_cell.length_a   1.000
_cell.length_b   1.000
_cell.length_c   1.000
_cell.angle_alpha   90.00
_cell.angle_beta   90.00
_cell.angle_gamma   90.00
#
_symmetry.space_group_name_H-M   'P 1'
#
loop_
_entity.id
_entity.type
_entity.pdbx_description
1 polymer ?
#
loop_
_entity_poly.entity_id
_entity_poly.type
_entity_poly.pdbx_seq_one_letter_code
_entity_poly.pdbx_strand_id
1 'polypeptide(L)'
;MQGDRHGSGWRLAKINGSQRTTGRFFDDGEKRSIYLGSFSVNNDKAKPYGSGPESDQVGYAFRNSAAEWRIEFPAPYYESKLDIMEFKR
;
A
#
# COMPACT_ATOMS: atom_id res chain seq x y z
N MET A 1 3.86 11.11 26.00
CA MET A 1 3.77 11.89 24.74
C MET A 1 4.12 10.97 23.58
N GLN A 2 3.14 10.53 22.79
CA GLN A 2 3.42 9.94 21.48
C GLN A 2 2.35 10.47 20.53
N GLY A 3 2.72 11.50 19.76
CA GLY A 3 1.84 12.09 18.78
C GLY A 3 1.61 11.11 17.64
N ASP A 4 0.35 10.76 17.40
CA ASP A 4 -0.14 10.26 16.13
C ASP A 4 0.14 11.33 15.07
N ARG A 5 1.34 11.29 14.48
CA ARG A 5 1.71 12.17 13.39
C ARG A 5 1.14 11.60 12.08
N HIS A 6 -0.02 12.13 11.70
CA HIS A 6 -0.43 12.36 10.30
C HIS A 6 -0.52 11.14 9.37
N GLY A 7 -1.02 10.01 9.88
CA GLY A 7 -1.61 9.01 8.99
C GLY A 7 -3.02 9.45 8.61
N SER A 8 -3.46 9.24 7.38
CA SER A 8 -4.81 9.59 6.93
C SER A 8 -5.92 8.82 7.67
N GLY A 9 -5.53 7.88 8.55
CA GLY A 9 -6.39 6.94 9.26
C GLY A 9 -6.74 5.71 8.42
N TRP A 10 -6.44 5.72 7.12
CA TRP A 10 -6.84 4.68 6.20
C TRP A 10 -5.86 3.49 6.23
N ARG A 11 -6.44 2.28 6.22
CA ARG A 11 -5.73 1.01 6.04
C ARG A 11 -6.25 0.29 4.80
N LEU A 12 -5.33 -0.35 4.08
CA LEU A 12 -5.67 -1.32 3.05
C LEU A 12 -5.35 -2.71 3.57
N ALA A 13 -6.27 -3.65 3.36
CA ALA A 13 -6.02 -5.07 3.53
C ALA A 13 -6.69 -5.83 2.38
N LYS A 14 -5.89 -6.47 1.53
CA LYS A 14 -6.40 -7.37 0.50
C LYS A 14 -6.69 -8.74 1.13
N ILE A 15 -7.97 -9.04 1.30
CA ILE A 15 -8.46 -10.23 2.01
C ILE A 15 -8.57 -11.49 1.13
N ASN A 16 -8.41 -11.36 -0.19
CA ASN A 16 -8.56 -12.44 -1.16
C ASN A 16 -7.47 -12.42 -2.24
N GLY A 17 -7.35 -13.52 -2.98
CA GLY A 17 -6.32 -13.71 -4.01
C GLY A 17 -5.01 -14.30 -3.48
N SER A 18 -4.15 -14.74 -4.41
CA SER A 18 -2.83 -15.32 -4.15
C SER A 18 -1.79 -14.29 -3.77
N GLN A 19 -2.01 -13.02 -4.07
CA GLN A 19 -1.15 -11.91 -3.68
C GLN A 19 -1.92 -11.01 -2.75
N ARG A 20 -1.40 -10.81 -1.55
CA ARG A 20 -2.01 -10.01 -0.49
C ARG A 20 -1.10 -8.85 -0.16
N THR A 21 -1.74 -7.77 0.26
CA THR A 21 -1.05 -6.55 0.69
C THR A 21 -1.79 -5.97 1.87
N THR A 22 -1.06 -5.55 2.90
CA THR A 22 -1.63 -4.89 4.08
C THR A 22 -0.78 -3.72 4.51
N GLY A 23 -1.39 -2.56 4.70
CA GLY A 23 -0.63 -1.34 4.94
C GLY A 23 -1.48 -0.15 5.33
N ARG A 24 -0.81 0.96 5.60
CA ARG A 24 -1.40 2.24 6.00
C ARG A 24 -1.12 3.30 4.97
N PHE A 25 -2.04 4.25 4.86
CA PHE A 25 -1.85 5.46 4.08
C PHE A 25 -1.42 6.62 4.99
N PHE A 26 -0.49 7.41 4.47
CA PHE A 26 0.01 8.63 5.07
C PHE A 26 -0.28 9.79 4.13
N ASP A 27 -0.76 10.90 4.67
CA ASP A 27 -1.08 12.05 3.83
C ASP A 27 0.20 12.67 3.25
N ASP A 28 0.20 12.91 1.94
CA ASP A 28 1.32 13.50 1.19
C ASP A 28 0.78 14.60 0.27
N GLY A 29 0.14 15.58 0.91
CA GLY A 29 -0.54 16.70 0.25
C GLY A 29 -2.01 16.42 -0.05
N GLU A 30 -2.64 17.30 -0.84
CA GLU A 30 -4.10 17.29 -1.05
C GLU A 30 -4.60 16.21 -2.01
N LYS A 31 -3.73 15.73 -2.92
CA LYS A 31 -4.14 14.89 -4.07
C LYS A 31 -3.58 13.47 -4.02
N ARG A 32 -2.74 13.17 -3.05
CA ARG A 32 -2.05 11.87 -2.95
C ARG A 32 -1.75 11.50 -1.50
N SER A 33 -1.57 10.21 -1.30
CA SER A 33 -1.12 9.62 -0.04
C SER A 33 0.01 8.63 -0.32
N ILE A 34 0.89 8.45 0.65
CA ILE A 34 1.93 7.41 0.60
C ILE A 34 1.36 6.15 1.24
N TYR A 35 1.40 5.05 0.51
CA TYR A 35 1.11 3.71 1.01
C TYR A 35 2.40 3.07 1.53
N LEU A 36 2.41 2.68 2.81
CA LEU A 36 3.45 1.83 3.39
C LEU A 36 2.80 0.54 3.89
N GLY A 37 3.26 -0.59 3.37
CA GLY A 37 2.65 -1.87 3.68
C GLY A 37 3.53 -3.05 3.36
N SER A 38 2.98 -4.24 3.55
CA SER A 38 3.70 -5.48 3.43
C SER A 38 3.01 -6.41 2.45
N PHE A 39 3.79 -6.94 1.53
CA PHE A 39 3.38 -7.98 0.60
C PHE A 39 3.42 -9.35 1.27
N SER A 40 2.44 -10.19 0.97
CA SER A 40 2.52 -11.62 1.24
C SER A 40 1.84 -12.42 0.14
N VAL A 41 2.28 -13.66 -0.05
CA VAL A 41 1.70 -14.58 -1.02
C VAL A 41 0.90 -15.67 -0.32
N ASN A 42 -0.18 -16.11 -0.98
CA ASN A 42 -1.06 -17.18 -0.55
C ASN A 42 -1.59 -17.00 0.88
N ASN A 43 -1.22 -17.92 1.77
CA ASN A 43 -1.61 -17.95 3.18
C ASN A 43 -0.46 -17.58 4.11
N ASP A 44 0.65 -17.05 3.57
CA ASP A 44 1.76 -16.60 4.40
C ASP A 44 1.33 -15.41 5.24
N LYS A 45 1.76 -15.43 6.52
CA LYS A 45 1.57 -14.27 7.40
C LYS A 45 2.33 -13.09 6.81
N ALA A 46 1.61 -12.00 6.59
CA ALA A 46 2.24 -10.72 6.26
C ALA A 46 3.24 -10.36 7.35
N LYS A 47 4.51 -10.20 6.95
CA LYS A 47 5.56 -9.70 7.83
C LYS A 47 5.26 -8.23 8.17
N PRO A 48 5.69 -7.71 9.33
CA PRO A 48 5.63 -6.29 9.60
C PRO A 48 6.41 -5.48 8.54
N TYR A 49 5.93 -4.30 8.19
CA TYR A 49 6.71 -3.37 7.37
C TYR A 49 8.05 -3.04 8.04
N GLY A 50 9.13 -3.07 7.28
CA GLY A 50 10.52 -2.99 7.76
C GLY A 50 11.17 -4.36 7.99
N SER A 51 10.53 -5.46 7.60
CA SER A 51 11.09 -6.81 7.73
C SER A 51 12.08 -7.17 6.63
N GLY A 52 12.18 -6.34 5.59
CA GLY A 52 13.11 -6.54 4.50
C GLY A 52 12.47 -6.22 3.14
N PRO A 53 13.32 -5.96 2.13
CA PRO A 53 12.87 -5.47 0.83
C PRO A 53 11.94 -6.45 0.10
N GLU A 54 12.01 -7.75 0.41
CA GLU A 54 11.11 -8.79 -0.11
C GLU A 54 9.64 -8.59 0.25
N SER A 55 9.39 -8.06 1.45
CA SER A 55 8.03 -7.83 1.96
C SER A 55 7.65 -6.37 1.95
N ASP A 56 8.59 -5.45 1.99
CA ASP A 56 8.33 -4.03 2.15
C ASP A 56 7.81 -3.43 0.85
N GLN A 57 6.58 -2.91 0.90
CA GLN A 57 5.94 -2.22 -0.20
C GLN A 57 5.77 -0.74 0.13
N VAL A 58 6.18 0.08 -0.82
CA VAL A 58 5.96 1.53 -0.81
C VAL A 58 5.26 1.89 -2.12
N GLY A 59 4.22 2.72 -2.03
CA GLY A 59 3.51 3.17 -3.21
C GLY A 59 2.89 4.55 -3.05
N TYR A 60 2.60 5.20 -4.17
CA TYR A 60 1.83 6.43 -4.21
C TYR A 60 0.37 6.11 -4.50
N ALA A 61 -0.51 6.49 -3.60
CA ALA A 61 -1.94 6.37 -3.76
C ALA A 61 -2.51 7.69 -4.28
N PHE A 62 -3.18 7.63 -5.42
CA PHE A 62 -3.86 8.76 -6.03
C PHE A 62 -5.36 8.56 -5.93
N ARG A 63 -6.03 9.52 -5.30
CA ARG A 63 -7.49 9.54 -5.19
C ARG A 63 -8.05 10.45 -6.28
N ASN A 64 -8.19 9.90 -7.48
CA ASN A 64 -8.66 10.66 -8.64
C ASN A 64 -10.16 11.03 -8.50
N SER A 65 -10.96 10.17 -7.87
CA SER A 65 -12.35 10.47 -7.51
C SER A 65 -12.82 9.63 -6.31
N ALA A 66 -14.09 9.79 -5.90
CA ALA A 66 -14.69 8.92 -4.90
C ALA A 66 -14.91 7.48 -5.41
N ALA A 67 -14.96 7.28 -6.74
CA ALA A 67 -15.25 6.00 -7.38
C ALA A 67 -13.99 5.33 -7.96
N GLU A 68 -12.93 6.10 -8.20
CA GLU A 68 -11.70 5.63 -8.82
C GLU A 68 -10.49 6.08 -8.01
N TRP A 69 -9.72 5.10 -7.57
CA TRP A 69 -8.45 5.34 -6.93
C TRP A 69 -7.42 4.31 -7.38
N ARG A 70 -6.16 4.71 -7.37
CA ARG A 70 -5.06 3.85 -7.82
C ARG A 70 -3.88 3.94 -6.87
N ILE A 71 -3.13 2.85 -6.75
CA ILE A 71 -1.86 2.80 -6.05
C ILE A 71 -0.79 2.40 -7.05
N GLU A 72 0.24 3.22 -7.16
CA GLU A 72 1.43 2.98 -7.97
C GLU A 72 2.55 2.52 -7.06
N PHE A 73 3.09 1.32 -7.30
CA PHE A 73 4.23 0.76 -6.59
C PHE A 73 5.47 0.90 -7.47
N PRO A 74 6.28 1.98 -7.32
CA PRO A 74 7.51 2.12 -8.08
C PRO A 74 8.56 1.12 -7.57
N ALA A 75 9.18 0.38 -8.49
CA ALA A 75 10.25 -0.58 -8.19
C ALA A 75 9.90 -1.62 -7.10
N PRO A 76 8.85 -2.45 -7.28
CA PRO A 76 8.61 -3.59 -6.40
C PRO A 76 9.79 -4.55 -6.45
N TYR A 77 10.05 -5.23 -5.32
CA TYR A 77 11.20 -6.13 -5.19
C TYR A 77 11.11 -7.36 -6.11
N TYR A 78 9.90 -7.81 -6.45
CA TYR A 78 9.66 -8.94 -7.34
C TYR A 78 9.12 -8.47 -8.72
N GLU A 79 9.68 -9.05 -9.78
CA GLU A 79 9.20 -9.14 -11.18
C GLU A 79 8.98 -7.85 -12.01
N SER A 80 8.54 -6.72 -11.44
CA SER A 80 8.09 -5.54 -12.20
C SER A 80 8.91 -4.26 -11.96
N LYS A 81 8.96 -3.36 -12.96
CA LYS A 81 9.51 -1.98 -12.77
C LYS A 81 8.50 -1.01 -12.14
N LEU A 82 7.20 -1.32 -12.27
CA LEU A 82 6.08 -0.55 -11.76
C LEU A 82 4.84 -1.47 -11.70
N ASP A 83 4.22 -1.60 -10.54
CA ASP A 83 2.89 -2.23 -10.43
C ASP A 83 1.83 -1.15 -10.17
N ILE A 84 0.69 -1.25 -10.85
CA ILE A 84 -0.45 -0.34 -10.68
C ILE A 84 -1.65 -1.14 -10.21
N MET A 85 -2.15 -0.80 -9.03
CA MET A 85 -3.38 -1.35 -8.49
C MET A 85 -4.49 -0.32 -8.63
N GLU A 86 -5.45 -0.57 -9.52
CA GLU A 86 -6.63 0.26 -9.68
C GLU A 86 -7.83 -0.33 -8.94
N PHE A 87 -8.61 0.54 -8.34
CA PHE A 87 -9.86 0.21 -7.69
C PHE A 87 -10.97 1.06 -8.31
N LYS A 88 -11.98 0.37 -8.84
CA LYS A 88 -13.17 0.95 -9.42
C LYS A 88 -14.37 0.41 -8.64
N ARG A 89 -15.27 1.30 -8.23
CA ARG A 89 -16.52 0.96 -7.52
C ARG A 89 -17.68 0.77 -8.49
#